data_AF-A0A3C0MAX4-F1
#
_entry.id   AF-A0A3C0MAX4-F1
#
_cell.length_a   1.000
_cell.length_b   1.000
_cell.length_c   1.000
_cell.angle_alpha   90.00
_cell.angle_beta   90.00
_cell.angle_gamma   90.00
#
_symmetry.space_group_name_H-M   'P 1'
#
loop_
_entity.id
_entity.type
_entity.pdbx_description
1 polymer ?
#
loop_
_entity_poly.entity_id
_entity_poly.type
_entity_poly.pdbx_seq_one_letter_code
_entity_poly.pdbx_strand_id
1 'polypeptide(L)'
;YLKALAAHDNNVPFYVAVPSPTIDWRMSDGVRDIPIEERSPTEVTHMTGMTEAGAVETIRVAAPGSSARNPGFDVTPARLITGVITERGVAAASREGLLSLFPERKA
;
A
#
# COMPACT_ATOMS: atom_id res chain seq x y z
N TYR A 1 3.83 -2.38 -3.21
CA TYR A 1 4.91 -2.34 -4.20
C TYR A 1 5.34 -3.72 -4.67
N LEU A 2 5.85 -4.60 -3.79
CA LEU A 2 6.40 -5.92 -4.21
C LEU A 2 5.44 -6.78 -5.03
N LYS A 3 4.15 -6.80 -4.66
CA LYS A 3 3.10 -7.51 -5.42
C LYS A 3 2.92 -6.97 -6.84
N ALA A 4 3.04 -5.66 -7.03
CA ALA A 4 2.90 -5.02 -8.33
C ALA A 4 4.11 -5.30 -9.24
N LEU A 5 5.32 -5.36 -8.68
CA LEU A 5 6.51 -5.83 -9.41
C LEU A 5 6.34 -7.28 -9.88
N ALA A 6 5.97 -8.18 -8.96
CA ALA A 6 5.77 -9.58 -9.29
C ALA A 6 4.67 -9.75 -10.36
N ALA A 7 3.57 -9.00 -10.26
CA ALA A 7 2.50 -9.03 -11.26
C ALA A 7 3.00 -8.55 -12.62
N HIS A 8 3.71 -7.42 -12.67
CA HIS A 8 4.30 -6.89 -13.90
C HIS A 8 5.24 -7.91 -14.57
N ASP A 9 6.17 -8.51 -13.82
CA ASP A 9 7.16 -9.44 -14.36
C ASP A 9 6.53 -10.77 -14.84
N ASN A 10 5.33 -11.10 -14.35
CA ASN A 10 4.58 -12.29 -14.74
C ASN A 10 3.40 -11.98 -15.67
N ASN A 11 3.31 -10.75 -16.21
CA ASN A 11 2.22 -10.31 -17.09
C ASN A 11 0.81 -10.50 -16.48
N VAL A 12 0.69 -10.35 -15.16
CA VAL A 12 -0.58 -10.40 -14.44
C VAL A 12 -1.13 -8.98 -14.29
N PRO A 13 -2.40 -8.70 -14.68
CA PRO A 13 -3.01 -7.40 -14.45
C PRO A 13 -3.07 -7.05 -12.96
N PHE A 14 -2.63 -5.84 -12.61
CA PHE A 14 -2.62 -5.34 -11.22
C PHE A 14 -3.57 -4.15 -11.09
N TYR A 15 -4.71 -4.35 -10.42
CA TYR A 15 -5.71 -3.31 -10.20
C TYR A 15 -5.66 -2.79 -8.77
N VAL A 16 -5.91 -1.49 -8.60
CA VAL A 16 -6.08 -0.85 -7.29
C VAL A 16 -7.52 -0.39 -7.14
N ALA A 17 -8.23 -0.90 -6.15
CA ALA A 17 -9.59 -0.49 -5.84
C ALA A 17 -9.61 0.48 -4.67
N VAL A 18 -10.03 1.73 -4.90
CA VAL A 18 -10.08 2.79 -3.90
C VAL A 18 -11.33 3.66 -4.10
N PRO A 19 -12.00 4.11 -3.04
CA PRO A 19 -13.05 5.10 -3.17
C PRO A 19 -12.44 6.49 -3.44
N SER A 20 -13.20 7.39 -4.08
CA SER A 20 -12.72 8.73 -4.41
C SER A 20 -12.13 9.57 -3.26
N PRO A 21 -12.55 9.46 -1.97
CA PRO A 21 -11.92 10.19 -0.88
C PRO A 21 -10.46 9.79 -0.60
N THR A 22 -10.02 8.63 -1.08
CA THR A 22 -8.62 8.17 -0.96
C THR A 22 -7.70 8.86 -1.98
N ILE A 23 -8.25 9.52 -3.01
CA ILE A 23 -7.49 10.18 -4.06
C ILE A 23 -7.15 11.61 -3.63
N ASP A 24 -5.86 11.90 -3.46
CA ASP A 24 -5.38 13.28 -3.33
C ASP A 24 -5.14 13.89 -4.71
N TRP A 25 -6.04 14.79 -5.12
CA TRP A 25 -6.02 15.47 -6.42
C TRP A 25 -4.94 16.54 -6.55
N ARG A 26 -4.29 16.92 -5.45
CA ARG A 26 -3.23 17.97 -5.43
C ARG A 26 -1.84 17.36 -5.61
N MET A 27 -1.71 16.05 -5.43
CA MET A 27 -0.45 15.35 -5.47
C MET A 27 -0.04 15.04 -6.91
N SER A 28 1.24 15.21 -7.21
CA SER A 28 1.80 14.95 -8.56
C SER A 28 2.86 13.86 -8.56
N ASP A 29 3.60 13.68 -7.46
CA ASP A 29 4.59 12.62 -7.31
C ASP A 29 4.42 11.91 -5.96
N GLY A 30 3.74 10.77 -5.97
CA GLY A 30 3.52 10.01 -4.75
C GLY A 30 4.80 9.39 -4.15
N VAL A 31 5.85 9.15 -4.95
CA VAL A 31 7.10 8.54 -4.45
C VAL A 31 7.87 9.56 -3.61
N ARG A 32 7.84 10.82 -4.04
CA ARG A 32 8.49 11.92 -3.32
C ARG A 32 7.61 12.51 -2.21
N ASP A 33 6.32 12.65 -2.46
CA ASP A 33 5.45 13.50 -1.65
C ASP A 33 4.64 12.75 -0.58
N ILE A 34 4.44 11.43 -0.68
CA ILE A 34 3.68 10.66 0.32
C ILE A 34 4.58 10.38 1.54
N PRO A 35 4.26 10.92 2.73
CA PRO A 35 5.00 10.56 3.94
C PRO A 35 4.70 9.10 4.32
N ILE A 36 5.75 8.34 4.59
CA ILE A 36 5.62 6.94 5.04
C ILE A 36 5.67 6.92 6.57
N GLU A 37 4.61 6.39 7.18
CA GLU A 37 4.54 6.14 8.62
C GLU A 37 5.64 5.14 9.02
N GLU A 38 6.43 5.47 10.05
CA GLU A 38 7.31 4.51 10.72
C GLU A 38 6.62 4.04 12.00
N ARG A 39 6.29 2.76 12.04
CA ARG A 39 5.57 2.12 13.14
C ARG A 39 6.53 1.53 14.15
N SER A 40 6.01 1.07 15.29
CA SER A 40 6.84 0.51 16.35
C SER A 40 7.65 -0.69 15.84
N PRO A 41 8.97 -0.79 16.13
CA PRO A 41 9.78 -1.97 15.79
C PRO A 41 9.33 -3.23 16.56
N THR A 42 8.49 -3.10 17.59
CA THR A 42 7.94 -4.24 18.33
C THR A 42 7.05 -5.12 17.46
N GLU A 43 6.35 -4.56 16.47
CA GLU A 43 5.48 -5.31 15.54
C GLU A 43 6.27 -6.28 14.64
N VAL A 44 7.56 -5.99 14.42
CA VAL A 44 8.47 -6.85 13.65
C VAL A 44 9.23 -7.82 14.55
N THR A 45 9.61 -7.37 15.76
CA THR A 45 10.51 -8.13 16.65
C THR A 45 9.78 -9.08 17.60
N HIS A 46 8.48 -8.91 17.80
CA HIS A 46 7.65 -9.71 18.71
C HIS A 46 6.45 -10.30 17.97
N MET A 47 5.98 -11.45 18.44
CA MET A 47 4.80 -12.15 17.92
C MET A 47 3.90 -12.58 19.07
N THR A 48 2.61 -12.33 18.94
CA THR A 48 1.58 -12.77 19.88
C THR A 48 0.80 -13.93 19.28
N GLY A 49 0.60 -15.00 20.04
CA GLY A 49 -0.11 -16.19 19.59
C GLY A 49 -0.67 -17.01 20.75
N MET A 50 -1.45 -18.04 20.43
CA MET A 50 -2.00 -18.99 21.40
C MET A 50 -1.11 -20.22 21.50
N THR A 51 -0.76 -20.63 22.72
CA THR A 51 0.04 -21.84 22.99
C THR A 51 -0.83 -23.10 22.95
N GLU A 52 -0.21 -24.28 22.93
CA GLU A 52 -0.92 -25.56 23.02
C GLU A 52 -1.72 -25.71 24.32
N ALA A 53 -1.31 -25.00 25.38
CA ALA A 53 -2.03 -24.93 26.65
C ALA A 53 -3.26 -23.97 26.61
N GLY A 54 -3.52 -23.33 25.48
CA GLY A 54 -4.63 -22.38 25.29
C GLY A 54 -4.37 -20.98 25.84
N ALA A 55 -3.15 -20.65 26.26
CA ALA A 55 -2.80 -19.32 26.75
C ALA A 55 -2.36 -18.41 25.60
N VAL A 56 -2.73 -17.12 25.65
CA VAL A 56 -2.21 -16.12 24.71
C VAL A 56 -0.93 -15.53 25.28
N GLU A 57 0.18 -15.67 24.54
CA GLU A 57 1.50 -15.20 24.95
C GLU A 57 2.14 -14.33 23.86
N THR A 58 3.04 -13.43 24.27
CA THR A 58 3.85 -12.62 23.35
C THR A 58 5.31 -12.96 23.54
N ILE A 59 5.96 -13.39 22.47
CA ILE A 59 7.38 -13.78 22.47
C ILE A 59 8.19 -12.84 21.59
N ARG A 60 9.48 -12.70 21.90
CA ARG A 60 10.44 -12.06 21.01
C ARG A 60 10.94 -13.09 20.00
N VAL A 61 10.73 -12.82 18.71
CA VAL A 61 11.18 -13.68 17.61
C VAL A 61 12.49 -13.22 16.97
N ALA A 62 12.84 -11.95 17.14
CA ALA A 62 14.12 -11.42 16.70
C ALA A 62 15.25 -11.74 17.70
N ALA A 63 16.47 -11.93 17.20
CA ALA A 63 17.64 -12.14 18.07
C ALA A 63 17.83 -10.96 19.05
N PRO A 64 18.22 -11.21 20.32
CA PRO A 64 18.46 -10.15 21.29
C PRO A 64 19.40 -9.07 20.77
N GLY A 65 19.06 -7.79 20.98
CA GLY A 65 19.83 -6.64 20.50
C GLY A 65 19.54 -6.23 19.05
N SER A 66 18.75 -6.98 18.28
CA SER A 66 18.39 -6.61 16.90
C SER A 66 17.44 -5.41 16.87
N SER A 67 17.74 -4.42 16.02
CA SER A 67 16.84 -3.33 15.64
C SER A 67 15.92 -3.75 14.48
N ALA A 68 14.81 -3.04 14.28
CA ALA A 68 13.93 -3.24 13.11
C ALA A 68 13.53 -1.89 12.50
N ARG A 69 13.30 -1.90 11.18
CA ARG A 69 12.53 -0.86 10.48
C ARG A 69 11.11 -1.38 10.26
N ASN A 70 10.13 -0.49 10.34
CA ASN A 70 8.73 -0.89 10.19
C ASN A 70 7.94 0.20 9.43
N PRO A 71 8.22 0.40 8.13
CA PRO A 71 7.42 1.30 7.32
C PRO A 71 6.00 0.74 7.20
N GLY A 72 5.00 1.50 7.63
CA GLY A 72 3.60 1.09 7.58
C GLY A 72 3.03 0.97 6.17
N PHE A 73 3.67 1.64 5.19
CA PHE A 73 3.23 1.68 3.79
C PHE A 73 4.42 1.65 2.82
N ASP A 74 4.11 1.31 1.58
CA ASP A 74 4.99 1.51 0.43
C ASP A 74 4.27 2.31 -0.67
N VAL A 75 5.02 2.86 -1.61
CA VAL A 75 4.45 3.55 -2.79
C VAL A 75 4.60 2.65 -4.01
N THR A 76 3.51 2.44 -4.73
CA THR A 76 3.51 1.69 -6.00
C THR A 76 3.42 2.68 -7.17
N PRO A 77 4.46 2.80 -8.01
CA PRO A 77 4.42 3.68 -9.19
C PRO A 77 3.28 3.32 -10.14
N ALA A 78 2.63 4.33 -10.71
CA ALA A 78 1.49 4.19 -11.61
C ALA A 78 1.74 3.25 -12.80
N ARG A 79 2.98 3.21 -13.32
CA ARG A 79 3.40 2.32 -14.41
C ARG A 79 3.25 0.82 -14.10
N LEU A 80 3.13 0.44 -12.82
CA LEU A 80 2.93 -0.95 -12.39
C LEU A 80 1.44 -1.29 -12.17
N ILE A 81 0.54 -0.34 -12.37
CA ILE A 81 -0.90 -0.48 -12.11
C ILE A 81 -1.63 -0.51 -13.45
N THR A 82 -2.35 -1.59 -13.72
CA THR A 82 -3.18 -1.76 -14.93
C THR A 82 -4.36 -0.78 -14.95
N GLY A 83 -5.01 -0.58 -13.80
CA GLY A 83 -6.10 0.38 -13.68
C GLY A 83 -6.51 0.63 -12.24
N VAL A 84 -7.22 1.74 -12.04
CA VAL A 84 -7.81 2.13 -10.76
C VAL A 84 -9.32 1.93 -10.84
N ILE A 85 -9.87 1.20 -9.88
CA ILE A 85 -11.30 0.95 -9.72
C ILE A 85 -11.81 1.89 -8.64
N THR A 86 -12.89 2.62 -8.93
CA THR A 86 -13.57 3.53 -8.01
C THR A 86 -15.07 3.25 -8.02
N GLU A 87 -15.84 3.97 -7.20
CA GLU A 87 -17.29 3.93 -7.24
C GLU A 87 -17.89 4.42 -8.59
N ARG A 88 -17.09 5.06 -9.45
CA ARG A 88 -17.50 5.56 -10.77
C ARG A 88 -17.05 4.68 -11.94
N GLY A 89 -16.44 3.53 -11.65
CA GLY A 89 -15.95 2.59 -12.67
C GLY A 89 -14.43 2.47 -12.67
N VAL A 90 -13.88 2.03 -13.81
CA VAL A 90 -12.46 1.68 -13.97
C VAL A 90 -11.81 2.64 -14.94
N ALA A 91 -10.62 3.14 -14.59
CA ALA A 91 -9.81 3.98 -15.47
C ALA A 91 -8.33 3.55 -15.46
N ALA A 92 -7.59 4.01 -16.47
CA ALA A 92 -6.13 3.89 -16.47
C ALA A 92 -5.54 4.59 -15.23
N ALA A 93 -4.49 4.03 -14.66
CA ALA A 93 -3.76 4.61 -13.52
C ALA A 93 -2.95 5.85 -13.95
N SER A 94 -3.66 6.93 -14.26
CA SER A 94 -3.10 8.19 -14.77
C SER A 94 -4.02 9.34 -14.34
N ARG A 95 -3.49 10.56 -14.38
CA ARG A 95 -4.29 11.75 -14.08
C ARG A 95 -5.45 11.89 -15.07
N GLU A 96 -5.19 11.68 -16.35
CA GLU A 96 -6.18 11.76 -17.43
C GLU A 96 -7.26 10.68 -17.25
N GLY A 97 -6.84 9.45 -16.90
CA GLY A 97 -7.75 8.35 -16.58
C GLY A 97 -8.67 8.70 -15.41
N LEU A 98 -8.12 9.18 -14.30
CA LEU A 98 -8.93 9.59 -13.15
C LEU A 98 -9.85 10.77 -13.48
N LEU A 99 -9.37 11.77 -14.23
CA LEU A 99 -10.19 12.91 -14.67
C LEU A 99 -11.31 12.52 -15.66
N SER A 100 -11.23 11.35 -16.30
CA SER A 100 -12.33 10.81 -17.10
C SER A 100 -13.51 10.34 -16.23
N LEU A 101 -13.24 9.88 -15.00
CA LEU A 101 -14.25 9.48 -14.02
C LEU A 101 -14.72 10.65 -13.14
N PHE A 102 -13.85 11.65 -12.92
CA PHE A 102 -14.11 12.81 -12.05
C PHE A 102 -13.85 14.14 -12.81
N PRO A 103 -14.63 14.46 -13.85
CA PRO A 103 -14.41 15.66 -14.65
C PRO A 103 -14.51 16.97 -13.86
N GLU A 104 -15.24 16.98 -12.74
CA GLU A 104 -15.35 18.13 -11.83
C GLU A 104 -14.02 18.51 -11.15
N ARG A 105 -13.01 17.63 -11.18
CA ARG A 105 -11.67 17.85 -10.60
C ARG A 105 -10.67 18.48 -11.58
N LYS A 106 -11.10 18.83 -12.79
CA LYS A 106 -10.25 19.48 -13.82
C LYS A 106 -9.94 20.95 -13.54
N ALA A 107 -10.66 21.58 -12.60
CA ALA A 107 -10.54 22.99 -12.24
C ALA A 107 -9.25 23.30 -11.46
#